data_AF-A0A0T5P349-F1
#
_entry.id   AF-A0A0T5P349-F1
#
_cell.length_a   1.000
_cell.length_b   1.000
_cell.length_c   1.000
_cell.angle_alpha   90.00
_cell.angle_beta   90.00
_cell.angle_gamma   90.00
#
_symmetry.space_group_name_H-M   'P 1'
#
loop_
_entity.id
_entity.type
_entity.pdbx_description
1 polymer ?
#
loop_
_entity_poly.entity_id
_entity_poly.type
_entity_poly.pdbx_seq_one_letter_code
_entity_poly.pdbx_strand_id
1 'polypeptide(L)'
;MPSRRFFMISTAAALLLAPRFAKASEPDILSYDGAAIGGYDPVAYFSEGEPVKGKAAHAVTWQGAEWHFATAANRETFEANPEAYAPQYGGYCAYAASKGAVAPTAPDAWTVHYGKLYLNFSQTVRGIWSEDIHGNIAKADANWPAPLSK
;
A
#
# COMPACT_ATOMS: atom_id res chain seq x y z
N MET A 1 69.51 -35.51 -21.88
CA MET A 1 68.80 -34.40 -21.21
C MET A 1 67.34 -34.79 -21.05
N PRO A 2 66.78 -34.91 -19.82
CA PRO A 2 65.43 -35.41 -19.64
C PRO A 2 64.40 -34.30 -19.91
N SER A 3 63.34 -34.70 -20.60
CA SER A 3 62.17 -33.91 -20.96
C SER A 3 61.28 -33.64 -19.74
N ARG A 4 60.89 -32.37 -19.53
CA ARG A 4 59.96 -31.97 -18.47
C ARG A 4 58.53 -32.13 -18.98
N ARG A 5 57.83 -33.15 -18.50
CA ARG A 5 56.38 -33.32 -18.69
C ARG A 5 55.64 -32.27 -17.86
N PHE A 6 54.95 -31.35 -18.53
CA PHE A 6 54.00 -30.44 -17.89
C PHE A 6 52.70 -31.21 -17.62
N PHE A 7 52.35 -31.40 -16.34
CA PHE A 7 51.06 -31.94 -15.93
C PHE A 7 50.13 -30.73 -15.69
N MET A 8 49.15 -30.54 -16.57
CA MET A 8 48.08 -29.55 -16.41
C MET A 8 47.03 -30.12 -15.45
N ILE A 9 46.86 -29.50 -14.29
CA ILE A 9 45.74 -29.78 -13.38
C ILE A 9 44.66 -28.73 -13.68
N SER A 10 43.60 -29.15 -14.37
CA SER A 10 42.42 -28.32 -14.57
C SER A 10 41.50 -28.42 -13.36
N THR A 11 41.42 -27.36 -12.56
CA THR A 11 40.42 -27.19 -11.50
C THR A 11 39.07 -26.83 -12.12
N ALA A 12 38.13 -27.78 -12.13
CA ALA A 12 36.73 -27.50 -12.45
C ALA A 12 36.09 -26.75 -11.27
N ALA A 13 35.88 -25.44 -11.41
CA ALA A 13 35.13 -24.65 -10.46
C ALA A 13 33.63 -24.93 -10.63
N ALA A 14 33.03 -25.65 -9.68
CA ALA A 14 31.58 -25.85 -9.63
C ALA A 14 30.90 -24.54 -9.23
N LEU A 15 30.19 -23.92 -10.18
CA LEU A 15 29.36 -22.73 -9.95
C LEU A 15 28.15 -23.13 -9.07
N LEU A 16 28.20 -22.82 -7.79
CA LEU A 16 27.04 -22.92 -6.90
C LEU A 16 26.02 -21.84 -7.27
N LEU A 17 24.97 -22.20 -8.01
CA LEU A 17 23.80 -21.34 -8.22
C LEU A 17 23.02 -21.27 -6.90
N ALA A 18 23.28 -20.26 -6.09
CA ALA A 18 22.41 -19.96 -4.94
C ALA A 18 21.05 -19.45 -5.46
N PRO A 19 19.91 -19.93 -4.92
CA PRO A 19 18.60 -19.40 -5.28
C PRO A 19 18.50 -17.94 -4.84
N ARG A 20 18.19 -17.04 -5.79
CA ARG A 20 17.81 -15.67 -5.46
C ARG A 20 16.37 -15.69 -4.96
N PHE A 21 16.17 -15.46 -3.67
CA PHE A 21 14.85 -15.14 -3.16
C PHE A 21 14.47 -13.76 -3.70
N ALA A 22 13.51 -13.72 -4.63
CA ALA A 22 12.89 -12.46 -5.01
C ALA A 22 12.02 -12.00 -3.84
N LYS A 23 12.33 -10.83 -3.26
CA LYS A 23 11.37 -10.14 -2.40
C LYS A 23 10.19 -9.74 -3.27
N ALA A 24 8.98 -10.13 -2.88
CA ALA A 24 7.77 -9.63 -3.50
C ALA A 24 7.55 -8.18 -3.05
N SER A 25 7.25 -7.29 -4.00
CA SER A 25 6.79 -5.94 -3.68
C SER A 25 5.45 -5.99 -2.95
N GLU A 26 5.23 -5.02 -2.09
CA GLU A 26 3.92 -4.76 -1.49
C GLU A 26 2.90 -4.37 -2.58
N PRO A 27 1.61 -4.72 -2.41
CA PRO A 27 0.57 -4.35 -3.37
C PRO A 27 0.30 -2.83 -3.37
N ASP A 28 -0.18 -2.30 -4.48
CA ASP A 28 -0.56 -0.89 -4.58
C ASP A 28 -1.69 -0.51 -3.62
N ILE A 29 -2.61 -1.45 -3.36
CA ILE A 29 -3.73 -1.30 -2.42
C ILE A 29 -3.56 -2.26 -1.25
N LEU A 30 -3.45 -1.70 -0.05
CA LEU A 30 -3.41 -2.43 1.20
C LEU A 30 -4.77 -3.08 1.48
N SER A 31 -4.74 -4.40 1.63
CA SER A 31 -5.92 -5.21 1.93
C SER A 31 -5.76 -5.94 3.24
N TYR A 32 -6.86 -6.06 4.00
CA TYR A 32 -6.97 -6.92 5.18
C TYR A 32 -8.14 -7.86 4.98
N ASP A 33 -8.00 -9.11 5.43
CA ASP A 33 -9.05 -10.13 5.36
C ASP A 33 -9.69 -10.27 3.96
N GLY A 34 -8.89 -10.03 2.90
CA GLY A 34 -9.30 -10.16 1.51
C GLY A 34 -9.91 -8.91 0.85
N ALA A 35 -10.02 -7.78 1.57
CA ALA A 35 -10.60 -6.55 1.03
C ALA A 35 -9.73 -5.31 1.25
N ALA A 36 -9.75 -4.39 0.29
CA ALA A 36 -9.10 -3.09 0.34
C ALA A 36 -9.51 -2.35 1.61
N ILE A 37 -8.54 -1.72 2.28
CA ILE A 37 -8.73 -1.01 3.56
C ILE A 37 -9.52 -1.81 4.61
N GLY A 38 -9.45 -3.14 4.54
CA GLY A 38 -10.16 -4.04 5.43
C GLY A 38 -11.67 -4.04 5.21
N GLY A 39 -12.14 -3.76 3.99
CA GLY A 39 -13.56 -3.80 3.62
C GLY A 39 -14.38 -2.66 4.20
N TYR A 40 -13.75 -1.56 4.60
CA TYR A 40 -14.46 -0.32 4.90
C TYR A 40 -14.79 0.42 3.61
N ASP A 41 -15.95 1.05 3.57
CA ASP A 41 -16.43 1.80 2.43
C ASP A 41 -15.66 3.12 2.30
N PRO A 42 -14.86 3.34 1.24
CA PRO A 42 -14.10 4.58 1.06
C PRO A 42 -15.00 5.80 0.81
N VAL A 43 -16.19 5.62 0.23
CA VAL A 43 -17.14 6.72 -0.03
C VAL A 43 -17.75 7.22 1.28
N ALA A 44 -17.98 6.32 2.23
CA ALA A 44 -18.58 6.62 3.53
C ALA A 44 -17.80 7.68 4.33
N TYR A 45 -16.47 7.72 4.21
CA TYR A 45 -15.64 8.75 4.84
C TYR A 45 -15.99 10.17 4.38
N PHE A 46 -16.56 10.32 3.18
CA PHE A 46 -16.96 11.60 2.60
C PHE A 46 -18.45 11.89 2.80
N SER A 47 -19.31 10.90 2.56
CA SER A 47 -20.77 11.07 2.58
C SER A 47 -21.35 10.97 3.99
N GLU A 48 -20.91 9.99 4.78
CA GLU A 48 -21.38 9.78 6.15
C GLU A 48 -20.45 10.42 7.20
N GLY A 49 -19.18 10.66 6.85
CA GLY A 49 -18.21 11.24 7.77
C GLY A 49 -17.79 10.28 8.88
N GLU A 50 -17.89 8.97 8.64
CA GLU A 50 -17.48 7.91 9.56
C GLU A 50 -17.06 6.65 8.78
N PRO A 51 -16.21 5.79 9.36
CA PRO A 51 -15.87 4.52 8.75
C PRO A 51 -17.05 3.54 8.83
N VAL A 52 -17.65 3.23 7.68
CA VAL A 52 -18.73 2.25 7.58
C VAL A 52 -18.21 0.95 6.96
N LYS A 53 -18.51 -0.19 7.57
CA LYS A 53 -18.13 -1.50 7.01
C LYS A 53 -18.98 -1.81 5.76
N GLY A 54 -18.31 -2.16 4.68
CA GLY A 54 -18.96 -2.60 3.45
C GLY A 54 -19.43 -4.04 3.49
N LYS A 55 -20.09 -4.48 2.41
CA LYS A 55 -20.59 -5.84 2.23
C LYS A 55 -20.00 -6.45 0.97
N ALA A 56 -19.64 -7.73 1.00
CA ALA A 56 -19.19 -8.46 -0.19
C ALA A 56 -20.23 -8.49 -1.33
N ALA A 57 -21.53 -8.36 -1.01
CA ALA A 57 -22.60 -8.22 -2.00
C ALA A 57 -22.54 -6.89 -2.78
N HIS A 58 -21.79 -5.91 -2.29
CA HIS A 58 -21.54 -4.62 -2.92
C HIS A 58 -20.03 -4.47 -3.08
N ALA A 59 -19.43 -5.31 -3.93
CA ALA A 59 -17.99 -5.33 -4.16
C ALA A 59 -17.61 -4.86 -5.56
N VAL A 60 -16.40 -4.31 -5.69
CA VAL A 60 -15.77 -3.86 -6.94
C VAL A 60 -14.31 -4.25 -6.92
N THR A 61 -13.79 -4.79 -8.01
CA THR A 61 -12.35 -5.00 -8.16
C THR A 61 -11.71 -3.79 -8.85
N TRP A 62 -10.80 -3.12 -8.16
CA TRP A 62 -10.07 -1.97 -8.70
C TRP A 62 -8.63 -1.93 -8.17
N GLN A 63 -7.67 -1.67 -9.06
CA GLN A 63 -6.22 -1.75 -8.79
C GLN A 63 -5.78 -3.05 -8.09
N GLY A 64 -6.32 -4.18 -8.56
CA GLY A 64 -5.93 -5.51 -8.05
C GLY A 64 -6.46 -5.84 -6.65
N ALA A 65 -7.31 -5.00 -6.05
CA ALA A 65 -7.95 -5.26 -4.76
C ALA A 65 -9.48 -5.26 -4.88
N GLU A 66 -10.14 -6.01 -3.99
CA GLU A 66 -11.59 -6.03 -3.85
C GLU A 66 -12.03 -4.97 -2.83
N TRP A 67 -12.86 -4.03 -3.26
CA TRP A 67 -13.41 -2.93 -2.46
C TRP A 67 -14.84 -3.26 -2.08
N HIS A 68 -15.20 -3.07 -0.80
CA HIS A 68 -16.56 -3.31 -0.31
C HIS A 68 -17.26 -2.00 0.03
N PHE A 69 -18.56 -1.94 -0.24
CA PHE A 69 -19.37 -0.75 -0.02
C PHE A 69 -20.55 -1.05 0.88
N ALA A 70 -20.96 -0.06 1.70
CA ALA A 70 -22.07 -0.19 2.63
C ALA A 70 -23.41 -0.31 1.88
N THR A 71 -23.49 0.35 0.72
CA THR A 71 -24.66 0.40 -0.15
C THR A 71 -24.27 0.21 -1.63
N ALA A 72 -25.24 -0.20 -2.46
CA ALA A 72 -25.06 -0.24 -3.91
C ALA A 72 -24.80 1.16 -4.51
N ALA A 73 -25.37 2.22 -3.92
CA ALA A 73 -25.15 3.58 -4.39
C ALA A 73 -23.70 4.06 -4.14
N ASN A 74 -23.10 3.71 -2.98
CA ASN A 74 -21.71 4.02 -2.70
C ASN A 74 -20.78 3.24 -3.65
N ARG A 75 -21.10 1.98 -3.93
CA ARG A 75 -20.42 1.17 -4.94
C ARG A 75 -20.40 1.85 -6.31
N GLU A 76 -21.57 2.26 -6.79
CA GLU A 76 -21.72 2.94 -8.09
C GLU A 76 -20.98 4.29 -8.11
N THR A 77 -21.03 5.02 -7.00
CA THR A 77 -20.30 6.28 -6.82
C THR A 77 -18.79 6.09 -6.92
N PHE A 78 -18.26 5.03 -6.30
CA PHE A 78 -16.85 4.66 -6.40
C PHE A 78 -16.49 4.21 -7.81
N GLU A 79 -17.24 3.29 -8.42
CA GLU A 79 -16.99 2.81 -9.79
C GLU A 79 -16.92 3.95 -10.81
N ALA A 80 -17.75 4.99 -10.63
CA ALA A 80 -17.77 6.15 -11.49
C ALA A 80 -16.51 7.02 -11.38
N ASN A 81 -15.89 7.11 -10.20
CA ASN A 81 -14.65 7.86 -9.99
C ASN A 81 -13.82 7.34 -8.81
N PRO A 82 -13.10 6.21 -8.97
CA PRO A 82 -12.40 5.57 -7.84
C PRO A 82 -11.35 6.47 -7.20
N GLU A 83 -10.64 7.28 -8.00
CA GLU A 83 -9.56 8.16 -7.55
C GLU A 83 -10.05 9.28 -6.62
N ALA A 84 -11.33 9.66 -6.70
CA ALA A 84 -11.91 10.67 -5.82
C ALA A 84 -12.14 10.16 -4.38
N TYR A 85 -12.30 8.85 -4.21
CA TYR A 85 -12.70 8.25 -2.94
C TYR A 85 -11.62 7.35 -2.34
N ALA A 86 -10.78 6.73 -3.17
CA ALA A 86 -9.69 5.90 -2.68
C ALA A 86 -8.73 6.72 -1.78
N PRO A 87 -8.27 6.16 -0.65
CA PRO A 87 -7.29 6.81 0.20
C PRO A 87 -5.99 7.06 -0.56
N GLN A 88 -5.38 8.20 -0.29
CA GLN A 88 -4.03 8.48 -0.74
C GLN A 88 -3.08 7.44 -0.17
N TYR A 89 -2.11 7.04 -0.99
CA TYR A 89 -1.12 6.02 -0.65
C TYR A 89 -1.74 4.63 -0.42
N GLY A 90 -2.79 4.28 -1.17
CA GLY A 90 -3.24 2.89 -1.30
C GLY A 90 -3.81 2.27 -0.03
N GLY A 91 -4.22 3.08 0.95
CA GLY A 91 -4.68 2.60 2.25
C GLY A 91 -3.57 2.36 3.28
N TYR A 92 -2.31 2.63 2.92
CA TYR A 92 -1.19 2.68 3.85
C TYR A 92 -1.17 3.99 4.64
N CYS A 93 -0.50 3.97 5.79
CA CYS A 93 -0.42 5.13 6.68
C CYS A 93 0.26 6.32 5.99
N ALA A 94 -0.47 7.44 5.85
CA ALA A 94 0.04 8.67 5.26
C ALA A 94 1.25 9.24 6.00
N TYR A 95 1.33 9.06 7.32
CA TYR A 95 2.53 9.44 8.07
C TYR A 95 3.73 8.54 7.76
N ALA A 96 3.53 7.23 7.66
CA ALA A 96 4.61 6.33 7.27
C ALA A 96 5.10 6.64 5.86
N ALA A 97 4.18 6.91 4.93
CA ALA A 97 4.50 7.36 3.57
C ALA A 97 5.37 8.63 3.59
N SER A 98 5.06 9.61 4.46
CA SER A 98 5.90 10.82 4.65
C SER A 98 7.32 10.53 5.16
N LYS A 99 7.53 9.36 5.78
CA LYS A 99 8.84 8.87 6.25
C LYS A 99 9.49 7.88 5.29
N GLY A 100 8.93 7.68 4.10
CA GLY A 100 9.48 6.76 3.09
C GLY A 100 9.32 5.28 3.46
N ALA A 101 8.27 4.96 4.24
CA ALA A 101 7.92 3.62 4.69
C ALA A 101 6.43 3.33 4.43
N VAL A 102 6.04 2.06 4.55
CA VAL A 102 4.64 1.64 4.62
C VAL A 102 4.30 1.18 6.04
N ALA A 103 3.06 1.39 6.44
CA ALA A 103 2.51 0.83 7.68
C ALA A 103 1.01 0.61 7.51
N PRO A 104 0.42 -0.36 8.24
CA PRO A 104 -1.02 -0.57 8.23
C PRO A 104 -1.78 0.64 8.79
N THR A 105 -3.10 0.62 8.64
CA THR A 105 -3.99 1.72 9.07
C THR A 105 -5.14 1.22 9.91
N ALA A 106 -5.71 2.13 10.71
CA ALA A 106 -6.92 1.92 11.45
C ALA A 106 -8.08 2.71 10.81
N PRO A 107 -9.29 2.13 10.72
CA PRO A 107 -10.41 2.77 10.02
C PRO A 107 -10.88 4.06 10.69
N ASP A 108 -10.68 4.21 12.00
CA ASP A 108 -11.03 5.41 12.77
C ASP A 108 -9.94 6.50 12.74
N ALA A 109 -8.78 6.20 12.17
CA ALA A 109 -7.63 7.10 12.07
C ALA A 109 -7.53 7.73 10.68
N TRP A 110 -8.53 8.52 10.29
CA TRP A 110 -8.65 9.08 8.95
C TRP A 110 -8.79 10.60 8.93
N THR A 111 -8.44 11.23 7.81
CA THR A 111 -8.69 12.65 7.56
C THR A 111 -9.08 12.84 6.10
N VAL A 112 -10.19 13.55 5.86
CA VAL A 112 -10.47 14.11 4.53
C VAL A 112 -9.91 15.53 4.49
N HIS A 113 -8.96 15.78 3.59
CA HIS A 113 -8.30 17.07 3.43
C HIS A 113 -8.24 17.45 1.95
N TYR A 114 -8.77 18.63 1.60
CA TYR A 114 -8.96 19.07 0.20
C TYR A 114 -9.58 18.01 -0.71
N GLY A 115 -10.62 17.33 -0.22
CA GLY A 115 -11.35 16.32 -1.00
C GLY A 115 -10.59 15.01 -1.22
N LYS A 116 -9.51 14.76 -0.46
CA LYS A 116 -8.74 13.52 -0.51
C LYS A 116 -8.76 12.82 0.83
N LEU A 117 -8.93 11.49 0.82
CA LEU A 117 -8.91 10.66 2.02
C LEU A 117 -7.48 10.26 2.39
N TYR A 118 -7.11 10.42 3.64
CA TYR A 118 -5.83 9.98 4.20
C TYR A 118 -6.10 9.07 5.40
N LEU A 119 -5.42 7.93 5.45
CA LEU A 119 -5.51 6.98 6.55
C LEU A 119 -4.20 6.96 7.34
N ASN A 120 -4.26 6.68 8.64
CA ASN A 120 -3.13 6.62 9.54
C ASN A 120 -3.13 5.33 10.36
N PHE A 121 -1.96 4.98 10.89
CA PHE A 121 -1.76 3.75 11.69
C PHE A 121 -2.63 3.67 12.94
N SER A 122 -2.86 4.82 13.58
CA SER A 122 -3.70 4.95 14.77
C SER A 122 -4.13 6.40 14.95
N GLN A 123 -5.11 6.65 15.82
CA GLN A 123 -5.53 8.01 16.16
C GLN A 123 -4.38 8.86 16.72
N THR A 124 -3.46 8.27 17.48
CA THR A 124 -2.25 8.95 17.96
C THR A 124 -1.34 9.37 16.81
N VAL A 125 -1.08 8.45 15.86
CA VAL A 125 -0.25 8.78 14.68
C VAL A 125 -0.96 9.79 13.78
N ARG A 126 -2.29 9.73 13.66
CA ARG A 126 -3.07 10.77 12.99
C ARG A 126 -2.87 12.13 13.66
N GLY A 127 -2.92 12.20 14.99
CA GLY A 127 -2.64 13.44 15.73
C GLY A 127 -1.29 14.05 15.36
N ILE A 128 -0.23 13.23 15.37
CA ILE A 128 1.12 13.65 14.96
C ILE A 128 1.16 14.09 13.49
N TRP A 129 0.51 13.33 12.59
CA TRP A 129 0.45 13.68 11.18
C TRP A 129 -0.28 15.01 10.94
N SER A 130 -1.31 15.28 11.73
CA SER A 130 -2.11 16.51 11.65
C SER A 130 -1.38 17.78 12.12
N GLU A 131 -0.25 17.67 12.82
CA GLU A 131 0.56 18.83 13.21
C GLU A 131 1.15 19.59 12.01
N ASP A 132 1.39 18.89 10.89
CA ASP A 132 1.88 19.47 9.64
C ASP A 132 1.32 18.70 8.43
N ILE A 133 0.02 18.83 8.19
CA ILE A 133 -0.68 18.11 7.10
C ILE A 133 0.00 18.38 5.75
N HIS A 134 0.24 19.64 5.41
CA HIS A 134 0.80 20.03 4.12
C HIS A 134 2.23 19.50 3.93
N GLY A 135 3.10 19.65 4.92
CA GLY A 135 4.48 19.15 4.83
C GLY A 135 4.55 17.63 4.85
N ASN A 136 3.65 16.95 5.56
CA ASN A 136 3.57 15.50 5.54
C ASN A 136 3.05 14.96 4.20
N ILE A 137 2.06 15.61 3.59
CA ILE A 137 1.59 15.28 2.23
C ILE A 137 2.72 15.47 1.22
N ALA A 138 3.39 16.63 1.21
CA ALA A 138 4.47 16.90 0.26
C ALA A 138 5.60 15.87 0.36
N LYS A 139 5.98 15.45 1.58
CA LYS A 139 6.97 14.38 1.79
C LYS A 139 6.46 13.02 1.33
N ALA A 140 5.19 12.70 1.62
CA ALA A 140 4.59 11.43 1.22
C ALA A 140 4.49 11.33 -0.31
N ASP A 141 4.07 12.39 -0.98
CA ASP A 141 4.02 12.48 -2.45
C ASP A 141 5.40 12.31 -3.08
N ALA A 142 6.45 12.89 -2.48
CA ALA A 142 7.83 12.74 -2.96
C ALA A 142 8.38 11.32 -2.75
N ASN A 143 7.91 10.61 -1.72
CA ASN A 143 8.35 9.24 -1.43
C ASN A 143 7.56 8.19 -2.23
N TRP A 144 6.27 8.41 -2.45
CA TRP A 144 5.37 7.40 -3.03
C TRP A 144 5.60 7.23 -4.53
N PRO A 145 5.56 6.00 -5.09
CA PRO A 145 5.28 4.70 -4.47
C PRO A 145 6.54 3.91 -4.04
N ALA A 146 7.72 4.53 -3.97
CA ALA A 146 8.99 3.82 -3.75
C ALA A 146 9.03 2.87 -2.53
N PRO A 147 8.36 3.15 -1.39
CA PRO A 147 8.32 2.24 -0.24
C PRO A 147 7.70 0.87 -0.51
N LEU A 148 6.89 0.69 -1.57
CA LEU A 148 6.27 -0.59 -1.90
C LEU A 148 7.27 -1.65 -2.38
N SER A 149 8.45 -1.26 -2.86
CA SER A 149 9.43 -2.16 -3.46
C SER A 149 10.69 -2.40 -2.61
N LYS A 150 10.61 -2.18 -1.29
CA LYS A 150 11.77 -2.24 -0.37
C LYS A 150 12.00 -3.59 0.34
#